data_AF-A0A7S0YHF4-F1
#
_entry.id   AF-A0A7S0YHF4-F1
#
_cell.length_a   1.000
_cell.length_b   1.000
_cell.length_c   1.000
_cell.angle_alpha   90.00
_cell.angle_beta   90.00
_cell.angle_gamma   90.00
#
_symmetry.space_group_name_H-M   'P 1'
#
loop_
_entity.id
_entity.type
_entity.pdbx_description
1 polymer ?
#
loop_
_entity_poly.entity_id
_entity_poly.type
_entity_poly.pdbx_seq_one_letter_code
_entity_poly.pdbx_strand_id
1 'polypeptide(L)'
;MGEVAALSQAFEQEFLKNLRILPNIYASSEDKHDAHLNHYRQTQRLGEIISYYSNRLPPSAVVPRILKFSKALEKRGEFKLARDVCYIFIIKLGLIERFKDVDSKLSNEDAISYHVQGLCGRAVCNSKLLLSKDPRIYHHTTLIQVVSCLKELKDAIKICLPYENLYWLFYNISINTYKLVKTCLTLGFSAQVLPYIVYVTRCMENHFSFAATKFLPWRVQLHTLATGCYTDLIQSSRRLASTDAIAGASPSYGPLQGCREFLSCGLSAIQRLHHLFALDPIPTAPQVTREINLAAAGLAMLQLKLEVAAAAADTPGALANSSSPADQLMTHANVEKMMSLLDQSGPKIKLVALIESLRLSSRRIVRHEPASPPLLDAFRAALKAAEGPLTALKDQINEILPDDLQDKPLVPVEAPKVEVPTKGGGGGKGGGGAAAA
;
A
#
# COMPACT_ATOMS: atom_id res chain seq x y z
N MET A 1 -38.52 6.06 26.24
CA MET A 1 -37.45 6.26 25.26
C MET A 1 -36.98 7.69 25.37
N GLY A 2 -35.76 7.93 25.87
CA GLY A 2 -35.34 9.23 26.40
C GLY A 2 -35.08 10.30 25.34
N GLU A 3 -35.23 11.58 25.73
CA GLU A 3 -34.97 12.78 24.92
C GLU A 3 -33.68 12.71 24.09
N VAL A 4 -32.60 12.16 24.67
CA VAL A 4 -31.30 12.01 24.01
C VAL A 4 -31.40 11.13 22.76
N ALA A 5 -32.21 10.07 22.77
CA ALA A 5 -32.40 9.19 21.63
C ALA A 5 -33.21 9.87 20.51
N ALA A 6 -34.26 10.61 20.87
CA ALA A 6 -35.07 11.37 19.91
C ALA A 6 -34.26 12.49 19.25
N LEU A 7 -33.51 13.28 20.03
CA LEU A 7 -32.62 14.33 19.52
C LEU A 7 -31.50 13.75 18.64
N SER A 8 -30.96 12.59 19.03
CA SER A 8 -29.97 11.88 18.23
C SER A 8 -30.52 11.42 16.87
N GLN A 9 -31.76 10.94 16.82
CA GLN A 9 -32.41 10.52 15.59
C GLN A 9 -32.74 11.73 14.69
N ALA A 10 -33.20 12.84 15.29
CA ALA A 10 -33.41 14.09 14.58
C ALA A 10 -32.10 14.60 13.95
N PHE A 11 -30.99 14.55 14.69
CA PHE A 11 -29.66 14.92 14.18
C PHE A 11 -29.26 14.10 12.95
N GLU A 12 -29.42 12.77 12.99
CA GLU A 12 -29.12 11.90 11.86
C GLU A 12 -30.02 12.20 10.65
N GLN A 13 -31.32 12.39 10.85
CA GLN A 13 -32.25 12.69 9.77
C GLN A 13 -31.98 14.04 9.11
N GLU A 14 -31.74 15.09 9.89
CA GLU A 14 -31.45 16.42 9.37
C GLU A 14 -30.11 16.45 8.64
N PHE A 15 -29.08 15.80 9.18
CA PHE A 15 -27.79 15.70 8.52
C PHE A 15 -27.91 14.97 7.18
N LEU A 16 -28.57 13.80 7.15
CA LEU A 16 -28.74 13.03 5.92
C LEU A 16 -29.59 13.74 4.87
N LYS A 17 -30.62 14.49 5.29
CA LYS A 17 -31.45 15.30 4.39
C LYS A 17 -30.62 16.38 3.71
N ASN A 18 -29.81 17.13 4.47
CA ASN A 18 -28.94 18.17 3.91
C ASN A 18 -27.78 17.59 3.10
N LEU A 19 -27.26 16.43 3.49
CA LEU A 19 -26.26 15.71 2.73
C LEU A 19 -26.82 15.34 1.33
N ARG A 20 -28.04 14.82 1.21
CA ARG A 20 -28.64 14.48 -0.09
C ARG A 20 -28.76 15.68 -1.03
N ILE A 21 -29.02 16.87 -0.48
CA ILE A 21 -29.21 18.12 -1.23
C ILE A 21 -27.86 18.75 -1.64
N LEU A 22 -26.76 18.38 -0.98
CA LEU A 22 -25.43 18.94 -1.28
C LEU A 22 -25.06 18.67 -2.75
N PRO A 23 -24.88 19.71 -3.59
CA PRO A 23 -24.54 19.57 -4.99
C PRO A 23 -23.12 19.01 -5.13
N ASN A 24 -22.86 18.22 -6.18
CA ASN A 24 -21.52 17.73 -6.45
C ASN A 24 -20.76 18.73 -7.33
N ILE A 25 -19.78 19.42 -6.76
CA ILE A 25 -18.96 20.42 -7.49
C ILE A 25 -18.31 19.81 -8.74
N TYR A 26 -17.96 18.52 -8.71
CA TYR A 26 -17.25 17.84 -9.80
C TYR A 26 -18.15 17.46 -10.99
N ALA A 27 -19.48 17.70 -10.92
CA ALA A 27 -20.44 17.28 -11.94
C ALA A 27 -21.06 18.43 -12.76
N SER A 28 -20.88 19.69 -12.37
CA SER A 28 -21.59 20.84 -12.96
C SER A 28 -20.74 21.62 -13.97
N SER A 29 -21.15 21.59 -15.24
CA SER A 29 -20.40 22.14 -16.39
C SER A 29 -20.79 23.58 -16.79
N GLU A 30 -21.94 24.12 -16.38
CA GLU A 30 -22.50 25.30 -17.07
C GLU A 30 -22.61 26.59 -16.22
N ASP A 31 -22.73 26.56 -14.89
CA ASP A 31 -22.68 27.77 -14.03
C ASP A 31 -21.82 27.55 -12.78
N LYS A 32 -20.50 27.62 -12.94
CA LYS A 32 -19.53 27.28 -11.89
C LYS A 32 -19.67 28.17 -10.64
N HIS A 33 -19.97 29.46 -10.79
CA HIS A 33 -20.01 30.40 -9.67
C HIS A 33 -21.19 30.14 -8.73
N ASP A 34 -22.41 30.05 -9.28
CA ASP A 34 -23.62 29.83 -8.49
C ASP A 34 -23.66 28.43 -7.88
N ALA A 35 -23.15 27.42 -8.59
CA ALA A 35 -22.97 26.08 -8.04
C ALA A 35 -21.98 26.07 -6.86
N HIS A 36 -20.87 26.80 -6.95
CA HIS A 36 -19.91 26.94 -5.85
C HIS A 36 -20.49 27.70 -4.65
N LEU A 37 -21.24 28.78 -4.87
CA LEU A 37 -21.92 29.52 -3.81
C LEU A 37 -22.98 28.67 -3.10
N ASN A 38 -23.78 27.94 -3.87
CA ASN A 38 -24.78 27.02 -3.33
C ASN A 38 -24.12 25.89 -2.54
N HIS A 39 -23.03 25.30 -3.03
CA HIS A 39 -22.25 24.32 -2.29
C HIS A 39 -21.72 24.87 -0.97
N TYR A 40 -21.15 26.08 -0.99
CA TYR A 40 -20.63 26.73 0.20
C TYR A 40 -21.71 26.98 1.25
N ARG A 41 -22.88 27.48 0.84
CA ARG A 41 -24.04 27.69 1.73
C ARG A 41 -24.52 26.37 2.37
N GLN A 42 -24.64 25.31 1.59
CA GLN A 42 -25.05 24.00 2.13
C GLN A 42 -23.99 23.40 3.07
N THR A 43 -22.71 23.62 2.78
CA THR A 43 -21.58 23.23 3.64
C THR A 43 -21.63 23.96 4.98
N GLN A 44 -21.90 25.27 4.98
CA GLN A 44 -22.09 26.06 6.21
C GLN A 44 -23.26 25.53 7.03
N ARG A 45 -24.40 25.26 6.38
CA ARG A 45 -25.58 24.69 7.05
C ARG A 45 -25.29 23.35 7.72
N LEU A 46 -24.51 22.48 7.08
CA LEU A 46 -24.07 21.22 7.70
C LEU A 46 -23.19 21.46 8.94
N GLY A 47 -22.34 22.49 8.91
CA GLY A 47 -21.57 22.94 10.07
C GLY A 47 -22.44 23.45 11.21
N GLU A 48 -23.44 24.29 10.90
CA GLU A 48 -24.40 24.82 11.86
C GLU A 48 -25.19 23.70 12.54
N ILE A 49 -25.67 22.71 11.76
CA ILE A 49 -26.37 21.53 12.31
C ILE A 49 -25.47 20.80 13.32
N ILE A 50 -24.22 20.51 12.96
CA ILE A 50 -23.28 19.84 13.87
C ILE A 50 -23.07 20.66 15.15
N SER A 51 -22.88 21.97 15.03
CA SER A 51 -22.70 22.88 16.18
C SER A 51 -23.95 22.97 17.09
N TYR A 52 -25.13 22.93 16.49
CA TYR A 52 -26.40 22.99 17.20
C TYR A 52 -26.64 21.74 18.05
N TYR A 53 -26.45 20.57 17.45
CA TYR A 53 -26.61 19.30 18.15
C TYR A 53 -25.47 19.00 19.11
N SER A 54 -24.24 19.45 18.83
CA SER A 54 -23.10 19.26 19.75
C SER A 54 -23.27 19.95 21.09
N ASN A 55 -24.00 21.07 21.12
CA ASN A 55 -24.24 21.82 22.37
C ASN A 55 -25.36 21.20 23.22
N ARG A 56 -26.19 20.33 22.63
CA ARG A 56 -27.39 19.77 23.26
C ARG A 56 -27.26 18.30 23.62
N LEU A 57 -26.34 17.59 22.97
CA LEU A 57 -26.14 16.16 23.16
C LEU A 57 -24.78 15.91 23.83
N PRO A 58 -24.70 14.91 24.73
CA PRO A 58 -23.45 14.53 25.35
C PRO A 58 -22.46 13.95 24.32
N PRO A 59 -21.14 14.13 24.50
CA PRO A 59 -20.14 13.66 23.54
C PRO A 59 -20.18 12.16 23.23
N SER A 60 -20.57 11.33 24.21
CA SER A 60 -20.82 9.90 24.03
C SER A 60 -21.86 9.61 22.94
N ALA A 61 -22.87 10.47 22.76
CA ALA A 61 -23.89 10.33 21.72
C ALA A 61 -23.49 11.02 20.41
N VAL A 62 -22.82 12.17 20.47
CA VAL A 62 -22.53 12.99 19.28
C VAL A 62 -21.40 12.38 18.44
N VAL A 63 -20.30 11.99 19.08
CA VAL A 63 -19.06 11.63 18.39
C VAL A 63 -19.20 10.40 17.48
N PRO A 64 -19.85 9.29 17.88
CA PRO A 64 -20.06 8.15 16.99
C PRO A 64 -20.85 8.51 15.73
N ARG A 65 -21.77 9.47 15.84
CA ARG A 65 -22.60 9.93 14.72
C ARG A 65 -21.81 10.81 13.78
N ILE A 66 -21.04 11.75 14.31
CA ILE A 66 -20.12 12.57 13.51
C ILE A 66 -19.13 11.68 12.74
N LEU A 67 -18.63 10.60 13.35
CA LEU A 67 -17.75 9.64 12.65
C LEU A 67 -18.46 8.85 11.53
N LYS A 68 -19.77 8.58 11.66
CA LYS A 68 -20.56 8.00 10.56
C LYS A 68 -20.74 9.02 9.43
N PHE A 69 -21.04 10.28 9.78
CA PHE A 69 -21.21 11.37 8.83
C PHE A 69 -19.93 11.69 8.07
N SER A 70 -18.79 11.71 8.75
CA SER A 70 -17.49 11.95 8.11
C SER A 70 -17.17 10.86 7.08
N LYS A 71 -17.41 9.58 7.39
CA LYS A 71 -17.27 8.49 6.42
C LYS A 71 -18.21 8.64 5.22
N ALA A 72 -19.43 9.14 5.42
CA ALA A 72 -20.37 9.41 4.33
C ALA A 72 -19.89 10.55 3.42
N LEU A 73 -19.32 11.61 4.01
CA LEU A 73 -18.70 12.73 3.28
C LEU A 73 -17.48 12.28 2.49
N GLU A 74 -16.61 11.47 3.09
CA GLU A 74 -15.44 10.91 2.41
C GLU A 74 -15.82 10.05 1.19
N LYS A 75 -16.91 9.27 1.27
CA LYS A 75 -17.42 8.49 0.13
C LYS A 75 -17.90 9.37 -1.03
N ARG A 76 -18.33 10.60 -0.76
CA ARG A 76 -18.76 11.57 -1.80
C ARG A 76 -17.61 12.43 -2.31
N GLY A 77 -16.41 12.31 -1.74
CA GLY A 77 -15.24 13.11 -2.14
C GLY A 77 -15.13 14.46 -1.43
N GLU A 78 -15.99 14.74 -0.44
CA GLU A 78 -16.04 16.02 0.28
C GLU A 78 -15.06 16.06 1.46
N PHE A 79 -13.77 15.92 1.15
CA PHE A 79 -12.71 15.80 2.16
C PHE A 79 -12.51 17.08 2.99
N LYS A 80 -12.74 18.27 2.40
CA LYS A 80 -12.59 19.55 3.11
C LYS A 80 -13.62 19.69 4.22
N LEU A 81 -14.88 19.40 3.90
CA LEU A 81 -15.99 19.44 4.84
C LEU A 81 -15.81 18.39 5.95
N ALA A 82 -15.47 17.15 5.58
CA ALA A 82 -15.21 16.09 6.56
C ALA A 82 -14.08 16.47 7.54
N ARG A 83 -13.00 17.09 7.04
CA ARG A 83 -11.89 17.58 7.87
C ARG A 83 -12.34 18.68 8.82
N ASP A 84 -12.88 19.77 8.27
CA ASP A 84 -13.05 21.03 9.00
C ASP A 84 -14.20 20.96 10.01
N VAL A 85 -15.30 20.29 9.65
CA VAL A 85 -16.51 20.26 10.47
C VAL A 85 -16.59 19.01 11.33
N CYS A 86 -16.13 17.85 10.86
CA CYS A 86 -16.27 16.60 11.61
C CYS A 86 -15.00 16.27 12.41
N TYR A 87 -13.88 16.05 11.74
CA TYR A 87 -12.68 15.52 12.40
C TYR A 87 -12.00 16.54 13.32
N ILE A 88 -11.88 17.80 12.88
CA ILE A 88 -11.34 18.88 13.73
C ILE A 88 -12.24 19.11 14.95
N PHE A 89 -13.56 18.99 14.80
CA PHE A 89 -14.48 19.09 15.93
C PHE A 89 -14.20 18.01 16.99
N ILE A 90 -14.06 16.74 16.57
CA ILE A 90 -13.75 15.63 17.50
C ILE A 90 -12.42 15.86 18.23
N ILE A 91 -11.40 16.34 17.52
CA ILE A 91 -10.10 16.64 18.13
C ILE A 91 -10.23 17.78 19.16
N LYS A 92 -10.98 18.84 18.84
CA LYS A 92 -11.22 19.99 19.72
C LYS A 92 -11.96 19.66 21.01
N LEU A 93 -12.73 18.56 21.04
CA LEU A 93 -13.37 18.09 22.27
C LEU A 93 -12.36 17.67 23.35
N GLY A 94 -11.10 17.39 22.97
CA GLY A 94 -10.04 17.09 23.95
C GLY A 94 -10.34 15.85 24.80
N LEU A 95 -10.97 14.83 24.21
CA LEU A 95 -11.51 13.66 24.92
C LEU A 95 -10.49 12.92 25.81
N ILE A 96 -9.20 12.96 25.45
CA ILE A 96 -8.13 12.32 26.23
C ILE A 96 -7.76 13.18 27.45
N GLU A 97 -7.61 14.49 27.27
CA GLU A 97 -7.17 15.42 28.32
C GLU A 97 -8.28 15.75 29.33
N ARG A 98 -9.52 15.84 28.86
CA ARG A 98 -10.70 16.22 29.65
C ARG A 98 -11.59 15.05 30.00
N PHE A 99 -11.08 13.83 29.94
CA PHE A 99 -11.87 12.59 30.05
C PHE A 99 -12.85 12.58 31.24
N LYS A 100 -12.41 13.08 32.41
CA LYS A 100 -13.22 13.09 33.65
C LYS A 100 -14.34 14.13 33.67
N ASP A 101 -14.21 15.21 32.89
CA ASP A 101 -15.13 16.35 32.92
C ASP A 101 -16.21 16.27 31.83
N VAL A 102 -16.00 15.43 30.81
CA VAL A 102 -16.75 15.48 29.55
C VAL A 102 -17.98 14.58 29.54
N ASP A 103 -17.90 13.37 30.11
CA ASP A 103 -19.05 12.46 30.16
C ASP A 103 -18.78 11.27 31.10
N SER A 104 -19.57 11.10 32.15
CA SER A 104 -19.44 9.95 33.07
C SER A 104 -19.81 8.60 32.44
N LYS A 105 -20.45 8.62 31.27
CA LYS A 105 -20.90 7.43 30.52
C LYS A 105 -19.92 6.97 29.43
N LEU A 106 -18.87 7.73 29.15
CA LEU A 106 -17.90 7.40 28.10
C LEU A 106 -16.77 6.54 28.67
N SER A 107 -16.52 5.38 28.08
CA SER A 107 -15.35 4.57 28.45
C SER A 107 -14.04 5.25 28.02
N ASN A 108 -12.96 5.06 28.78
CA ASN A 108 -11.65 5.60 28.43
C ASN A 108 -11.16 5.07 27.08
N GLU A 109 -11.42 3.79 26.80
CA GLU A 109 -11.09 3.18 25.51
C GLU A 109 -11.86 3.82 24.35
N ASP A 110 -13.14 4.15 24.56
CA ASP A 110 -13.97 4.81 23.54
C ASP A 110 -13.50 6.25 23.30
N ALA A 111 -13.14 6.99 24.36
CA ALA A 111 -12.60 8.33 24.25
C ALA A 111 -11.32 8.36 23.41
N ILE A 112 -10.40 7.43 23.67
CA ILE A 112 -9.14 7.27 22.93
C ILE A 112 -9.44 6.86 21.48
N SER A 113 -10.30 5.85 21.29
CA SER A 113 -10.72 5.37 19.96
C SER A 113 -11.27 6.50 19.11
N TYR A 114 -12.17 7.32 19.66
CA TYR A 114 -12.74 8.45 18.94
C TYR A 114 -11.72 9.54 18.64
N HIS A 115 -10.85 9.87 19.58
CA HIS A 115 -9.81 10.86 19.36
C HIS A 115 -8.83 10.42 18.25
N VAL A 116 -8.37 9.17 18.28
CA VAL A 116 -7.46 8.62 17.28
C VAL A 116 -8.14 8.52 15.91
N GLN A 117 -9.43 8.16 15.85
CA GLN A 117 -10.22 8.23 14.60
C GLN A 117 -10.31 9.67 14.07
N GLY A 118 -10.44 10.65 14.96
CA GLY A 118 -10.38 12.09 14.66
C GLY A 118 -9.06 12.49 13.98
N LEU A 119 -7.94 12.17 14.64
CA LEU A 119 -6.59 12.46 14.13
C LEU A 119 -6.33 11.79 12.77
N CYS A 120 -6.66 10.49 12.66
CA CYS A 120 -6.49 9.73 11.43
C CYS A 120 -7.33 10.31 10.29
N GLY A 121 -8.62 10.59 10.54
CA GLY A 121 -9.51 11.18 9.54
C GLY A 121 -9.06 12.55 9.07
N ARG A 122 -8.58 13.41 9.99
CA ARG A 122 -7.99 14.71 9.63
C ARG A 122 -6.80 14.55 8.69
N ALA A 123 -5.84 13.70 9.03
CA ALA A 123 -4.64 13.47 8.24
C ALA A 123 -4.94 12.86 6.85
N VAL A 124 -5.88 11.91 6.79
CA VAL A 124 -6.32 11.29 5.52
C VAL A 124 -7.06 12.29 4.63
N CYS A 125 -8.00 13.07 5.18
CA CYS A 125 -8.69 14.10 4.42
C CYS A 125 -7.72 15.18 3.93
N ASN A 126 -6.78 15.61 4.79
CA ASN A 126 -5.80 16.63 4.42
C ASN A 126 -4.87 16.13 3.31
N SER A 127 -4.32 14.92 3.43
CA SER A 127 -3.47 14.33 2.39
C SER A 127 -4.19 14.19 1.04
N LYS A 128 -5.47 13.77 1.03
CA LYS A 128 -6.27 13.72 -0.20
C LYS A 128 -6.51 15.09 -0.83
N LEU A 129 -6.76 16.12 -0.03
CA LEU A 129 -6.91 17.50 -0.51
C LEU A 129 -5.61 18.09 -1.06
N LEU A 130 -4.47 17.72 -0.46
CA LEU A 130 -3.16 18.16 -0.95
C LEU A 130 -2.85 17.50 -2.29
N LEU A 131 -3.04 16.18 -2.39
CA LEU A 131 -2.81 15.43 -3.62
C LEU A 131 -3.81 15.77 -4.73
N SER A 132 -5.02 16.25 -4.41
CA SER A 132 -5.95 16.73 -5.44
C SER A 132 -5.56 18.09 -6.01
N LYS A 133 -4.91 18.94 -5.21
CA LYS A 133 -4.39 20.25 -5.65
C LYS A 133 -3.05 20.14 -6.37
N ASP A 134 -2.17 19.27 -5.88
CA ASP A 134 -0.81 19.08 -6.40
C ASP A 134 -0.51 17.57 -6.50
N PRO A 135 -0.97 16.90 -7.57
CA PRO A 135 -0.84 15.44 -7.72
C PRO A 135 0.61 14.94 -7.82
N ARG A 136 1.54 15.81 -8.21
CA ARG A 136 2.95 15.47 -8.40
C ARG A 136 3.87 16.07 -7.33
N ILE A 137 3.32 16.82 -6.37
CA ILE A 137 4.06 17.48 -5.30
C ILE A 137 5.18 18.35 -5.88
N TYR A 138 4.82 19.26 -6.78
CA TYR A 138 5.78 20.22 -7.37
C TYR A 138 6.26 21.23 -6.34
N HIS A 139 5.39 21.63 -5.41
CA HIS A 139 5.72 22.65 -4.42
C HIS A 139 6.31 22.02 -3.16
N HIS A 140 7.43 22.58 -2.69
CA HIS A 140 8.06 22.15 -1.43
C HIS A 140 7.14 22.30 -0.22
N THR A 141 6.25 23.31 -0.23
CA THR A 141 5.22 23.50 0.80
C THR A 141 4.23 22.34 0.85
N THR A 142 3.82 21.80 -0.30
CA THR A 142 2.99 20.59 -0.38
C THR A 142 3.72 19.40 0.25
N LEU A 143 5.01 19.20 -0.03
CA LEU A 143 5.79 18.11 0.53
C LEU A 143 5.85 18.18 2.06
N ILE A 144 6.14 19.35 2.63
CA ILE A 144 6.15 19.56 4.09
C ILE A 144 4.79 19.19 4.69
N GLN A 145 3.69 19.60 4.06
CA GLN A 145 2.35 19.32 4.54
C GLN A 145 1.98 17.84 4.44
N VAL A 146 2.42 17.14 3.38
CA VAL A 146 2.25 15.69 3.24
C VAL A 146 3.03 14.95 4.32
N VAL A 147 4.28 15.34 4.58
CA VAL A 147 5.11 14.76 5.65
C VAL A 147 4.49 15.06 7.03
N SER A 148 3.91 16.25 7.21
CA SER A 148 3.15 16.59 8.41
C SER A 148 1.95 15.65 8.61
N CYS A 149 1.23 15.29 7.55
CA CYS A 149 0.15 14.28 7.63
C CYS A 149 0.69 12.91 8.07
N LEU A 150 1.86 12.47 7.56
CA LEU A 150 2.50 11.23 8.01
C LEU A 150 2.91 11.29 9.49
N LYS A 151 3.37 12.45 9.96
CA LYS A 151 3.67 12.69 11.37
C LYS A 151 2.42 12.59 12.24
N GLU A 152 1.31 13.18 11.82
CA GLU A 152 0.02 13.04 12.52
C GLU A 152 -0.45 11.59 12.61
N LEU A 153 -0.30 10.80 11.52
CA LEU A 153 -0.62 9.36 11.55
C LEU A 153 0.30 8.59 12.50
N LYS A 154 1.59 8.93 12.54
CA LYS A 154 2.55 8.36 13.50
C LYS A 154 2.17 8.69 14.94
N ASP A 155 1.75 9.91 15.21
CA ASP A 155 1.34 10.33 16.56
C ASP A 155 0.02 9.64 16.97
N ALA A 156 -0.91 9.46 16.04
CA ALA A 156 -2.11 8.65 16.25
C ALA A 156 -1.78 7.18 16.61
N ILE A 157 -0.76 6.58 15.96
CA ILE A 157 -0.28 5.24 16.31
C ILE A 157 0.23 5.19 17.75
N LYS A 158 1.04 6.16 18.18
CA LYS A 158 1.60 6.18 19.55
C LYS A 158 0.50 6.16 20.61
N ILE A 159 -0.62 6.83 20.33
CA ILE A 159 -1.75 6.89 21.25
C ILE A 159 -2.49 5.56 21.32
N CYS A 160 -2.73 4.88 20.19
CA CYS A 160 -3.49 3.62 20.19
C CYS A 160 -2.64 2.38 20.51
N LEU A 161 -1.32 2.41 20.29
CA LEU A 161 -0.43 1.24 20.43
C LEU A 161 -0.46 0.56 21.81
N PRO A 162 -0.58 1.28 22.96
CA PRO A 162 -0.67 0.64 24.27
C PRO A 162 -1.97 -0.14 24.51
N TYR A 163 -3.00 0.08 23.69
CA TYR A 163 -4.35 -0.46 23.89
C TYR A 163 -4.61 -1.59 22.90
N GLU A 164 -4.44 -2.83 23.34
CA GLU A 164 -4.58 -4.01 22.48
C GLU A 164 -5.94 -4.10 21.78
N ASN A 165 -7.02 -3.71 22.48
CA ASN A 165 -8.39 -3.68 21.93
C ASN A 165 -8.54 -2.74 20.72
N LEU A 166 -7.64 -1.76 20.57
CA LEU A 166 -7.65 -0.78 19.49
C LEU A 166 -6.74 -1.17 18.31
N TYR A 167 -6.25 -2.42 18.25
CA TYR A 167 -5.41 -2.89 17.14
C TYR A 167 -6.05 -2.66 15.77
N TRP A 168 -7.38 -2.79 15.64
CA TRP A 168 -8.08 -2.57 14.38
C TRP A 168 -7.90 -1.13 13.86
N LEU A 169 -7.75 -0.15 14.77
CA LEU A 169 -7.53 1.24 14.44
C LEU A 169 -6.09 1.47 13.96
N PHE A 170 -5.12 0.86 14.66
CA PHE A 170 -3.73 0.83 14.19
C PHE A 170 -3.63 0.21 12.79
N TYR A 171 -4.33 -0.91 12.54
CA TYR A 171 -4.33 -1.55 11.23
C TYR A 171 -4.83 -0.60 10.13
N ASN A 172 -5.92 0.13 10.39
CA ASN A 172 -6.44 1.15 9.47
C ASN A 172 -5.42 2.29 9.23
N ILE A 173 -4.75 2.75 10.28
CA ILE A 173 -3.70 3.77 10.16
C ILE A 173 -2.55 3.24 9.29
N SER A 174 -2.13 1.98 9.48
CA SER A 174 -1.05 1.37 8.69
C SER A 174 -1.37 1.35 7.18
N ILE A 175 -2.63 1.09 6.80
CA ILE A 175 -3.09 1.14 5.41
C ILE A 175 -3.01 2.55 4.84
N ASN A 176 -3.44 3.55 5.61
CA ASN A 176 -3.40 4.94 5.16
C ASN A 176 -1.96 5.45 5.03
N THR A 177 -1.09 5.10 5.98
CA THR A 177 0.35 5.39 5.90
C THR A 177 0.97 4.71 4.68
N TYR A 178 0.69 3.42 4.43
CA TYR A 178 1.17 2.70 3.24
C TYR A 178 0.78 3.42 1.95
N LYS A 179 -0.50 3.81 1.80
CA LYS A 179 -0.99 4.51 0.60
C LYS A 179 -0.24 5.82 0.37
N LEU A 180 -0.06 6.62 1.41
CA LEU A 180 0.59 7.92 1.29
C LEU A 180 2.10 7.78 1.00
N VAL A 181 2.78 6.87 1.71
CA VAL A 181 4.20 6.55 1.47
C VAL A 181 4.41 6.02 0.05
N LYS A 182 3.52 5.14 -0.44
CA LYS A 182 3.59 4.61 -1.80
C LYS A 182 3.52 5.72 -2.85
N THR A 183 2.60 6.67 -2.69
CA THR A 183 2.51 7.84 -3.57
C THR A 183 3.79 8.67 -3.54
N CYS A 184 4.32 8.97 -2.35
CA CYS A 184 5.56 9.72 -2.21
C CYS A 184 6.78 8.98 -2.81
N LEU A 185 6.85 7.65 -2.64
CA LEU A 185 7.90 6.83 -3.23
C LEU A 185 7.85 6.88 -4.76
N THR A 186 6.66 6.78 -5.37
CA THR A 186 6.53 6.89 -6.84
C THR A 186 6.94 8.25 -7.39
N LEU A 187 6.94 9.28 -6.54
CA LEU A 187 7.38 10.63 -6.88
C LEU A 187 8.86 10.90 -6.53
N GLY A 188 9.58 9.92 -5.96
CA GLY A 188 11.00 10.03 -5.60
C GLY A 188 11.29 10.68 -4.24
N PHE A 189 10.29 10.84 -3.38
CA PHE A 189 10.47 11.42 -2.03
C PHE A 189 10.73 10.35 -0.96
N SER A 190 11.55 9.34 -1.28
CA SER A 190 11.83 8.19 -0.40
C SER A 190 12.49 8.58 0.92
N ALA A 191 13.41 9.55 0.90
CA ALA A 191 14.14 10.05 2.08
C ALA A 191 13.21 10.54 3.19
N GLN A 192 12.22 11.35 2.81
CA GLN A 192 11.32 12.00 3.77
C GLN A 192 10.32 11.03 4.38
N VAL A 193 9.95 9.97 3.65
CA VAL A 193 8.87 9.05 4.06
C VAL A 193 9.36 7.76 4.71
N LEU A 194 10.61 7.37 4.46
CA LEU A 194 11.21 6.14 4.99
C LEU A 194 11.05 5.97 6.52
N PRO A 195 11.32 6.99 7.37
CA PRO A 195 11.21 6.83 8.82
C PRO A 195 9.80 6.45 9.28
N TYR A 196 8.77 6.85 8.54
CA TYR A 196 7.37 6.57 8.90
C TYR A 196 6.98 5.14 8.57
N ILE A 197 7.35 4.63 7.38
CA ILE A 197 7.03 3.24 7.02
C ILE A 197 7.82 2.23 7.87
N VAL A 198 9.09 2.53 8.18
CA VAL A 198 9.90 1.72 9.11
C VAL A 198 9.24 1.70 10.49
N TYR A 199 8.82 2.86 11.00
CA TYR A 199 8.14 2.94 12.30
C TYR A 199 6.85 2.11 12.33
N VAL A 200 5.97 2.26 11.33
CA VAL A 200 4.73 1.46 11.25
C VAL A 200 5.04 -0.03 11.21
N THR A 201 6.02 -0.44 10.41
CA THR A 201 6.41 -1.85 10.29
C THR A 201 6.89 -2.39 11.64
N ARG A 202 7.78 -1.67 12.33
CA ARG A 202 8.24 -2.07 13.67
C ARG A 202 7.13 -2.15 14.70
N CYS A 203 6.20 -1.19 14.69
CA CYS A 203 5.02 -1.25 15.56
C CYS A 203 4.15 -2.49 15.26
N MET A 204 3.97 -2.87 13.99
CA MET A 204 3.27 -4.11 13.63
C MET A 204 3.99 -5.36 14.17
N GLU A 205 5.32 -5.40 14.09
CA GLU A 205 6.12 -6.57 14.50
C GLU A 205 6.10 -6.78 16.01
N ASN A 206 6.05 -5.69 16.78
CA ASN A 206 6.14 -5.73 18.24
C ASN A 206 4.78 -5.82 18.93
N HIS A 207 3.68 -5.63 18.22
CA HIS A 207 2.35 -5.62 18.81
C HIS A 207 1.68 -7.00 18.70
N PHE A 208 1.28 -7.54 19.85
CA PHE A 208 0.81 -8.93 20.00
C PHE A 208 -0.32 -9.30 19.04
N SER A 209 -1.34 -8.45 18.87
CA SER A 209 -2.49 -8.73 17.99
C SER A 209 -2.11 -8.94 16.51
N PHE A 210 -0.92 -8.49 16.07
CA PHE A 210 -0.41 -8.67 14.70
C PHE A 210 0.57 -9.84 14.55
N ALA A 211 0.83 -10.59 15.63
CA ALA A 211 1.54 -11.86 15.56
C ALA A 211 0.75 -12.94 14.81
N ALA A 212 -0.57 -12.78 14.67
CA ALA A 212 -1.42 -13.71 13.95
C ALA A 212 -1.05 -13.81 12.46
N THR A 213 -1.09 -15.03 11.92
CA THR A 213 -0.63 -15.36 10.56
C THR A 213 -1.38 -14.61 9.46
N LYS A 214 -2.66 -14.29 9.67
CA LYS A 214 -3.48 -13.48 8.75
C LYS A 214 -2.87 -12.10 8.43
N PHE A 215 -2.01 -11.56 9.29
CA PHE A 215 -1.36 -10.27 9.08
C PHE A 215 0.05 -10.36 8.48
N LEU A 216 0.60 -11.57 8.32
CA LEU A 216 1.92 -11.76 7.71
C LEU A 216 2.00 -11.24 6.27
N PRO A 217 1.01 -11.49 5.38
CA PRO A 217 1.05 -10.93 4.03
C PRO A 217 1.12 -9.39 4.03
N TRP A 218 0.39 -8.74 4.93
CA TRP A 218 0.42 -7.29 5.07
C TRP A 218 1.77 -6.78 5.59
N ARG A 219 2.37 -7.46 6.57
CA ARG A 219 3.73 -7.12 7.06
C ARG A 219 4.77 -7.22 5.95
N VAL A 220 4.71 -8.25 5.10
CA VAL A 220 5.61 -8.39 3.94
C VAL A 220 5.43 -7.24 2.95
N GLN A 221 4.19 -6.76 2.74
CA GLN A 221 3.94 -5.59 1.89
C GLN A 221 4.54 -4.30 2.45
N LEU A 222 4.48 -4.09 3.78
CA LEU A 222 5.15 -2.94 4.42
C LEU A 222 6.67 -3.01 4.28
N HIS A 223 7.25 -4.21 4.50
CA HIS A 223 8.67 -4.46 4.25
C HIS A 223 9.07 -4.18 2.81
N THR A 224 8.28 -4.66 1.85
CA THR A 224 8.51 -4.41 0.41
C THR A 224 8.54 -2.92 0.11
N LEU A 225 7.62 -2.15 0.68
CA LEU A 225 7.56 -0.70 0.47
C LEU A 225 8.77 0.01 1.11
N ALA A 226 9.15 -0.38 2.33
CA ALA A 226 10.32 0.18 3.01
C ALA A 226 11.63 -0.15 2.27
N THR A 227 11.80 -1.39 1.79
CA THR A 227 12.93 -1.78 0.92
C THR A 227 12.93 -0.95 -0.36
N GLY A 228 11.76 -0.71 -0.97
CA GLY A 228 11.63 0.21 -2.11
C GLY A 228 12.19 1.60 -1.82
N CYS A 229 11.85 2.19 -0.67
CA CYS A 229 12.40 3.47 -0.23
C CYS A 229 13.93 3.41 -0.04
N TYR A 230 14.46 2.35 0.59
CA TYR A 230 15.91 2.18 0.72
C TYR A 230 16.61 2.05 -0.64
N THR A 231 16.04 1.28 -1.57
CA THR A 231 16.64 1.12 -2.90
C THR A 231 16.68 2.43 -3.69
N ASP A 232 15.64 3.26 -3.58
CA ASP A 232 15.60 4.58 -4.20
C ASP A 232 16.65 5.53 -3.61
N LEU A 233 16.85 5.48 -2.28
CA LEU A 233 17.92 6.22 -1.59
C LEU A 233 19.33 5.77 -1.98
N ILE A 234 19.54 4.46 -2.15
CA ILE A 234 20.82 3.91 -2.61
C ILE A 234 21.09 4.38 -4.05
N GLN A 235 20.08 4.38 -4.92
CA GLN A 235 20.23 4.84 -6.29
C GLN A 235 20.46 6.35 -6.39
N SER A 236 19.77 7.16 -5.59
CA SER A 236 19.92 8.62 -5.60
C SER A 236 21.28 9.05 -5.06
N SER A 237 21.73 8.49 -3.94
CA SER A 237 23.06 8.77 -3.38
C SER A 237 24.20 8.41 -4.35
N ARG A 238 24.05 7.34 -5.14
CA ARG A 238 25.00 6.97 -6.20
C ARG A 238 25.04 7.96 -7.37
N ARG A 239 23.89 8.51 -7.78
CA ARG A 239 23.85 9.54 -8.85
C ARG A 239 24.62 10.80 -8.42
N LEU A 240 24.46 11.21 -7.17
CA LEU A 240 25.21 12.35 -6.59
C LEU A 240 26.72 12.05 -6.46
N ALA A 241 27.09 10.83 -6.07
CA ALA A 241 28.51 10.44 -6.02
C ALA A 241 29.20 10.45 -7.39
N SER A 242 28.47 10.24 -8.49
CA SER A 242 29.02 10.33 -9.85
C SER A 242 29.27 11.76 -10.34
N THR A 243 28.68 12.78 -9.69
CA THR A 243 28.89 14.20 -10.04
C THR A 243 29.97 14.87 -9.19
N ASP A 244 30.14 14.42 -7.94
CA ASP A 244 31.09 15.01 -6.98
C ASP A 244 32.32 14.11 -6.77
N ALA A 245 33.04 13.78 -7.85
CA ALA A 245 34.30 13.02 -7.80
C ALA A 245 35.48 13.77 -7.12
N ILE A 246 35.21 14.79 -6.29
CA ILE A 246 36.19 15.52 -5.49
C ILE A 246 35.65 15.73 -4.07
N ALA A 247 35.53 14.67 -3.28
CA ALA A 247 35.81 14.70 -1.83
C ALA A 247 35.52 13.32 -1.22
N GLY A 248 36.55 12.71 -0.62
CA GLY A 248 36.48 11.45 0.12
C GLY A 248 35.68 11.54 1.43
N ALA A 249 34.37 11.72 1.34
CA ALA A 249 33.46 11.51 2.46
C ALA A 249 33.09 10.03 2.56
N SER A 250 33.75 9.31 3.47
CA SER A 250 33.36 7.97 3.88
C SER A 250 31.91 7.97 4.43
N PRO A 251 31.01 7.08 3.95
CA PRO A 251 29.60 7.10 4.35
C PRO A 251 29.45 6.49 5.75
N SER A 252 29.45 7.34 6.77
CA SER A 252 29.03 6.96 8.12
C SER A 252 27.54 6.55 8.07
N TYR A 253 27.28 5.25 8.18
CA TYR A 253 25.97 4.56 8.10
C TYR A 253 25.20 4.73 6.76
N GLY A 254 25.60 3.97 5.74
CA GLY A 254 24.94 3.98 4.44
C GLY A 254 23.52 3.38 4.45
N PRO A 255 22.62 3.84 3.55
CA PRO A 255 21.24 3.33 3.41
C PRO A 255 21.18 1.83 3.10
N LEU A 256 22.23 1.26 2.52
CA LEU A 256 22.37 -0.18 2.30
C LEU A 256 22.43 -0.98 3.62
N GLN A 257 23.27 -0.54 4.56
CA GLN A 257 23.42 -1.21 5.84
C GLN A 257 22.12 -1.13 6.66
N GLY A 258 21.48 0.04 6.68
CA GLY A 258 20.17 0.20 7.33
C GLY A 258 19.09 -0.70 6.72
N CYS A 259 19.08 -0.91 5.40
CA CYS A 259 18.14 -1.82 4.75
C CYS A 259 18.42 -3.29 5.10
N ARG A 260 19.70 -3.70 5.18
CA ARG A 260 20.09 -5.05 5.61
C ARG A 260 19.64 -5.35 7.02
N GLU A 261 19.90 -4.44 7.95
CA GLU A 261 19.48 -4.56 9.36
C GLU A 261 17.95 -4.59 9.49
N PHE A 262 17.26 -3.76 8.71
CA PHE A 262 15.80 -3.75 8.71
C PHE A 262 15.22 -5.10 8.24
N LEU A 263 15.73 -5.66 7.14
CA LEU A 263 15.30 -6.95 6.61
C LEU A 263 15.69 -8.13 7.51
N SER A 264 16.91 -8.13 8.07
CA SER A 264 17.38 -9.20 8.95
C SER A 264 16.55 -9.27 10.23
N CYS A 265 16.17 -8.12 10.80
CA CYS A 265 15.23 -8.09 11.91
C CYS A 265 13.82 -8.54 11.52
N GLY A 266 13.35 -8.24 10.31
CA GLY A 266 12.06 -8.74 9.82
C GLY A 266 12.03 -10.26 9.70
N LEU A 267 13.11 -10.84 9.17
CA LEU A 267 13.31 -12.29 9.09
C LEU A 267 13.37 -12.94 10.48
N SER A 268 14.14 -12.37 11.40
CA SER A 268 14.22 -12.91 12.77
C SER A 268 12.88 -12.82 13.50
N ALA A 269 12.06 -11.81 13.23
CA ALA A 269 10.70 -11.72 13.76
C ALA A 269 9.78 -12.83 13.21
N ILE A 270 9.88 -13.19 11.93
CA ILE A 270 9.12 -14.32 11.35
C ILE A 270 9.62 -15.65 11.91
N GLN A 271 10.93 -15.84 12.02
CA GLN A 271 11.52 -17.04 12.63
C GLN A 271 11.12 -17.21 14.09
N ARG A 272 11.05 -16.11 14.85
CA ARG A 272 10.52 -16.12 16.22
C ARG A 272 9.08 -16.61 16.26
N LEU A 273 8.23 -16.15 15.35
CA LEU A 273 6.84 -16.65 15.25
C LEU A 273 6.82 -18.13 14.91
N HIS A 274 7.62 -18.58 13.95
CA HIS A 274 7.73 -20.00 13.60
C HIS A 274 8.15 -20.86 14.80
N HIS A 275 9.13 -20.40 15.58
CA HIS A 275 9.58 -21.06 16.81
C HIS A 275 8.46 -21.10 17.87
N LEU A 276 7.75 -19.99 18.08
CA LEU A 276 6.64 -19.94 19.04
C LEU A 276 5.52 -20.94 18.68
N PHE A 277 5.21 -21.08 17.39
CA PHE A 277 4.25 -22.08 16.92
C PHE A 277 4.75 -23.52 17.09
N ALA A 278 6.06 -23.76 17.04
CA ALA A 278 6.63 -25.08 17.27
C ALA A 278 6.63 -25.49 18.76
N LEU A 279 6.52 -24.51 19.68
CA LEU A 279 6.39 -24.77 21.12
C LEU A 279 4.95 -25.10 21.55
N ASP A 280 3.95 -24.88 20.68
CA ASP A 280 2.56 -25.18 20.99
C ASP A 280 2.34 -26.71 20.97
N PRO A 281 1.76 -27.30 22.03
CA PRO A 281 1.43 -28.73 22.04
C PRO A 281 0.42 -29.14 20.96
N ILE A 282 -0.31 -28.18 20.37
CA ILE A 282 -1.27 -28.42 19.31
C ILE A 282 -0.56 -28.37 17.94
N PRO A 283 -0.65 -29.42 17.12
CA PRO A 283 -0.01 -29.42 15.80
C PRO A 283 -0.54 -28.28 14.94
N THR A 284 0.40 -27.46 14.45
CA THR A 284 0.07 -26.31 13.61
C THR A 284 -0.67 -26.72 12.35
N ALA A 285 -1.76 -26.02 12.03
CA ALA A 285 -2.49 -26.26 10.81
C ALA A 285 -1.56 -26.02 9.59
N PRO A 286 -1.61 -26.86 8.53
CA PRO A 286 -0.70 -26.74 7.39
C PRO A 286 -0.79 -25.39 6.68
N GLN A 287 -1.96 -24.74 6.75
CA GLN A 287 -2.17 -23.38 6.24
C GLN A 287 -1.30 -22.35 6.97
N VAL A 288 -1.17 -22.45 8.30
CA VAL A 288 -0.37 -21.54 9.13
C VAL A 288 1.11 -21.66 8.77
N THR A 289 1.61 -22.89 8.66
CA THR A 289 3.00 -23.17 8.25
C THR A 289 3.27 -22.63 6.84
N ARG A 290 2.32 -22.80 5.91
CA ARG A 290 2.43 -22.26 4.55
C ARG A 290 2.56 -20.73 4.54
N GLU A 291 1.71 -20.01 5.27
CA GLU A 291 1.76 -18.55 5.34
C GLU A 291 3.07 -18.02 5.94
N ILE A 292 3.58 -18.69 6.99
CA ILE A 292 4.87 -18.34 7.59
C ILE A 292 6.02 -18.55 6.59
N ASN A 293 6.03 -19.69 5.89
CA ASN A 293 7.03 -19.99 4.88
C ASN A 293 6.98 -19.01 3.69
N LEU A 294 5.78 -18.64 3.24
CA LEU A 294 5.60 -17.63 2.18
C LEU A 294 6.12 -16.26 2.62
N ALA A 295 5.85 -15.86 3.87
CA ALA A 295 6.33 -14.60 4.39
C ALA A 295 7.87 -14.57 4.54
N ALA A 296 8.46 -15.66 5.04
CA ALA A 296 9.91 -15.82 5.15
C ALA A 296 10.57 -15.78 3.76
N ALA A 297 10.03 -16.51 2.78
CA ALA A 297 10.51 -16.49 1.40
C ALA A 297 10.40 -15.09 0.77
N GLY A 298 9.31 -14.37 1.04
CA GLY A 298 9.11 -12.99 0.58
C GLY A 298 10.19 -12.03 1.08
N LEU A 299 10.52 -12.08 2.38
CA LEU A 299 11.59 -11.23 2.94
C LEU A 299 12.99 -11.66 2.47
N ALA A 300 13.26 -12.96 2.36
CA ALA A 300 14.52 -13.47 1.82
C ALA A 300 14.74 -13.01 0.37
N MET A 301 13.67 -12.98 -0.43
CA MET A 301 13.70 -12.44 -1.79
C MET A 301 13.99 -10.95 -1.85
N LEU A 302 13.47 -10.16 -0.90
CA LEU A 302 13.81 -8.73 -0.80
C LEU A 302 15.29 -8.53 -0.47
N GLN A 303 15.84 -9.36 0.43
CA GLN A 303 17.26 -9.33 0.76
C GLN A 303 18.12 -9.70 -0.45
N LEU A 304 17.77 -10.75 -1.19
CA LEU A 304 18.47 -11.11 -2.42
C LEU A 304 18.43 -9.97 -3.45
N LYS A 305 17.26 -9.36 -3.66
CA LYS A 305 17.11 -8.21 -4.58
C LYS A 305 18.00 -7.05 -4.17
N LEU A 306 18.12 -6.78 -2.87
CA LEU A 306 19.00 -5.74 -2.34
C LEU A 306 20.46 -6.06 -2.61
N GLU A 307 20.91 -7.30 -2.35
CA GLU A 307 22.30 -7.71 -2.59
C GLU A 307 22.67 -7.68 -4.07
N VAL A 308 21.77 -8.09 -4.97
CA VAL A 308 21.96 -7.97 -6.42
C VAL A 308 22.06 -6.50 -6.85
N ALA A 309 21.18 -5.63 -6.33
CA ALA A 309 21.23 -4.19 -6.60
C ALA A 309 22.46 -3.50 -5.96
N ALA A 310 23.04 -4.09 -4.91
CA ALA A 310 24.30 -3.66 -4.32
C ALA A 310 25.48 -4.07 -5.20
N ALA A 311 25.58 -5.36 -5.54
CA ALA A 311 26.69 -5.93 -6.32
C ALA A 311 26.78 -5.38 -7.76
N ALA A 312 25.65 -5.13 -8.41
CA ALA A 312 25.62 -4.48 -9.73
C ALA A 312 26.25 -3.07 -9.73
N ALA A 313 26.46 -2.46 -8.57
CA ALA A 313 27.04 -1.12 -8.46
C ALA A 313 28.55 -1.10 -8.18
N ASP A 314 29.13 -2.21 -7.74
CA ASP A 314 30.56 -2.30 -7.41
C ASP A 314 31.45 -2.58 -8.64
N THR A 315 30.89 -2.62 -9.85
CA THR A 315 31.62 -2.78 -11.12
C THR A 315 31.68 -1.45 -11.90
N PRO A 316 32.65 -0.56 -11.60
CA PRO A 316 32.82 0.70 -12.33
C PRO A 316 33.44 0.41 -13.71
N GLY A 317 32.61 0.35 -14.75
CA GLY A 317 33.08 0.20 -16.14
C GLY A 317 32.01 -0.22 -17.15
N ALA A 318 30.90 -0.82 -16.71
CA ALA A 318 29.85 -1.30 -17.63
C ALA A 318 28.80 -0.22 -18.02
N LEU A 319 28.83 0.95 -17.37
CA LEU A 319 27.85 2.03 -17.58
C LEU A 319 28.12 2.89 -18.82
N ALA A 320 29.28 2.77 -19.47
CA ALA A 320 29.58 3.59 -20.65
C ALA A 320 29.08 2.97 -21.98
N ASN A 321 28.96 1.64 -22.08
CA ASN A 321 28.76 0.98 -23.38
C ASN A 321 27.65 -0.09 -23.44
N SER A 322 26.75 -0.18 -22.46
CA SER A 322 25.61 -1.12 -22.53
C SER A 322 24.27 -0.40 -22.47
N SER A 323 23.54 -0.43 -23.59
CA SER A 323 22.24 0.22 -23.79
C SER A 323 21.06 -0.49 -23.12
N SER A 324 21.31 -1.42 -22.19
CA SER A 324 20.22 -2.12 -21.50
C SER A 324 20.57 -2.54 -20.07
N PRO A 325 19.71 -2.24 -19.07
CA PRO A 325 19.86 -2.72 -17.69
C PRO A 325 19.76 -4.25 -17.53
N ALA A 326 19.52 -5.00 -18.62
CA ALA A 326 19.50 -6.45 -18.64
C ALA A 326 20.89 -7.09 -18.81
N ASP A 327 21.82 -6.44 -19.52
CA ASP A 327 23.14 -7.01 -19.81
C ASP A 327 24.09 -6.98 -18.59
N GLN A 328 23.85 -6.06 -17.65
CA GLN A 328 24.63 -5.96 -16.41
C GLN A 328 24.18 -6.96 -15.32
N LEU A 329 23.02 -7.58 -15.48
CA LEU A 329 22.43 -8.49 -14.48
C LEU A 329 23.05 -9.91 -14.49
N MET A 330 23.88 -10.24 -15.48
CA MET A 330 24.36 -11.60 -15.76
C MET A 330 25.90 -11.69 -15.90
N THR A 331 26.65 -10.97 -15.06
CA THR A 331 28.10 -11.25 -14.94
C THR A 331 28.32 -12.50 -14.08
N HIS A 332 29.26 -13.36 -14.48
CA HIS A 332 29.54 -14.65 -13.84
C HIS A 332 29.76 -14.55 -12.32
N ALA A 333 30.36 -13.44 -11.85
CA ALA A 333 30.60 -13.17 -10.44
C ALA A 333 29.32 -12.86 -9.63
N ASN A 334 28.30 -12.24 -10.25
CA ASN A 334 27.01 -11.99 -9.61
C ASN A 334 26.21 -13.29 -9.50
N VAL A 335 26.36 -14.21 -10.46
CA VAL A 335 25.75 -15.56 -10.41
C VAL A 335 26.40 -16.41 -9.31
N GLU A 336 27.72 -16.33 -9.14
CA GLU A 336 28.45 -17.10 -8.12
C GLU A 336 28.14 -16.63 -6.69
N LYS A 337 27.97 -15.31 -6.49
CA LYS A 337 27.52 -14.73 -5.21
C LYS A 337 26.03 -14.98 -4.93
N MET A 338 25.22 -15.05 -5.99
CA MET A 338 23.81 -15.45 -5.91
C MET A 338 23.68 -16.93 -5.55
N MET A 339 24.54 -17.79 -6.12
CA MET A 339 24.62 -19.24 -5.82
C MET A 339 25.06 -19.49 -4.37
N SER A 340 26.05 -18.75 -3.86
CA SER A 340 26.52 -18.91 -2.47
C SER A 340 25.52 -18.41 -1.41
N LEU A 341 24.72 -17.37 -1.73
CA LEU A 341 23.60 -16.93 -0.89
C LEU A 341 22.39 -17.89 -0.98
N LEU A 342 22.15 -18.48 -2.15
CA LEU A 342 21.15 -19.52 -2.35
C LEU A 342 21.49 -20.78 -1.56
N ASP A 343 22.78 -21.11 -1.38
CA ASP A 343 23.23 -22.28 -0.61
C ASP A 343 22.89 -22.25 0.89
N GLN A 344 22.57 -21.08 1.45
CA GLN A 344 22.13 -20.95 2.84
C GLN A 344 20.62 -21.15 3.03
N SER A 345 19.85 -21.27 1.94
CA SER A 345 18.39 -21.43 1.98
C SER A 345 17.98 -22.81 1.44
N GLY A 346 17.02 -23.48 2.12
CA GLY A 346 16.60 -24.82 1.74
C GLY A 346 16.10 -24.94 0.29
N PRO A 347 16.23 -26.10 -0.37
CA PRO A 347 16.02 -26.28 -1.82
C PRO A 347 14.62 -25.88 -2.32
N LYS A 348 13.59 -25.99 -1.46
CA LYS A 348 12.22 -25.56 -1.76
C LYS A 348 12.09 -24.03 -1.87
N ILE A 349 12.85 -23.29 -1.07
CA ILE A 349 12.88 -21.82 -1.10
C ILE A 349 13.63 -21.36 -2.36
N LYS A 350 14.70 -22.07 -2.75
CA LYS A 350 15.45 -21.84 -4.00
C LYS A 350 14.56 -21.93 -5.25
N LEU A 351 13.74 -22.98 -5.34
CA LEU A 351 12.86 -23.21 -6.49
C LEU A 351 11.71 -22.18 -6.55
N VAL A 352 11.10 -21.85 -5.40
CA VAL A 352 10.01 -20.87 -5.32
C VAL A 352 10.51 -19.46 -5.65
N ALA A 353 11.69 -19.07 -5.15
CA ALA A 353 12.36 -17.82 -5.49
C ALA A 353 12.61 -17.69 -6.99
N LEU A 354 13.08 -18.77 -7.62
CA LEU A 354 13.40 -18.80 -9.04
C LEU A 354 12.13 -18.78 -9.90
N ILE A 355 11.10 -19.57 -9.56
CA ILE A 355 9.81 -19.60 -10.26
C ILE A 355 9.07 -18.27 -10.14
N GLU A 356 9.08 -17.62 -8.98
CA GLU A 356 8.47 -16.30 -8.78
C GLU A 356 9.24 -15.20 -9.51
N SER A 357 10.58 -15.30 -9.60
CA SER A 357 11.39 -14.37 -10.41
C SER A 357 11.07 -14.46 -11.91
N LEU A 358 10.69 -15.66 -12.38
CA LEU A 358 10.24 -15.91 -13.75
C LEU A 358 8.77 -15.50 -13.98
N ARG A 359 7.96 -15.34 -12.92
CA ARG A 359 6.54 -14.91 -12.97
C ARG A 359 6.33 -13.40 -13.05
N LEU A 360 7.39 -12.59 -13.12
CA LEU A 360 7.28 -11.13 -13.25
C LEU A 360 6.53 -10.72 -14.54
N SER A 361 5.29 -10.27 -14.39
CA SER A 361 4.44 -9.76 -15.47
C SER A 361 5.02 -8.51 -16.17
N SER A 362 5.89 -7.76 -15.50
CA SER A 362 6.61 -6.60 -16.07
C SER A 362 7.75 -6.97 -17.02
N ARG A 363 8.09 -8.25 -17.17
CA ARG A 363 9.10 -8.74 -18.14
C ARG A 363 8.49 -9.41 -19.37
N ARG A 364 7.16 -9.41 -19.55
CA ARG A 364 6.51 -9.85 -20.79
C ARG A 364 6.60 -8.77 -21.88
N ILE A 365 7.80 -8.24 -22.12
CA ILE A 365 8.12 -7.66 -23.42
C ILE A 365 8.61 -8.85 -24.24
N VAL A 366 7.73 -9.39 -25.08
CA VAL A 366 8.15 -10.25 -26.19
C VAL A 366 9.05 -9.37 -27.05
N ARG A 367 10.36 -9.38 -26.81
CA ARG A 367 11.32 -8.81 -27.75
C ARG A 367 11.31 -9.72 -28.95
N HIS A 368 10.92 -9.19 -30.11
CA HIS A 368 10.99 -9.88 -31.40
C HIS A 368 12.42 -9.95 -31.97
N GLU A 369 13.45 -9.63 -31.18
CA GLU A 369 14.84 -9.80 -31.58
C GLU A 369 15.38 -11.14 -31.11
N PRO A 370 16.14 -11.86 -31.97
CA PRO A 370 16.79 -13.10 -31.58
C PRO A 370 17.75 -12.83 -30.41
N ALA A 371 17.64 -13.66 -29.37
CA ALA A 371 18.53 -13.58 -28.22
C ALA A 371 20.00 -13.65 -28.68
N SER A 372 20.87 -12.85 -28.06
CA SER A 372 22.30 -12.88 -28.39
C SER A 372 22.86 -14.29 -28.13
N PRO A 373 23.74 -14.82 -29.01
CA PRO A 373 24.30 -16.16 -28.89
C PRO A 373 24.79 -16.55 -27.47
N PRO A 374 25.52 -15.69 -26.74
CA PRO A 374 25.99 -16.05 -25.39
C PRO A 374 24.86 -16.20 -24.36
N LEU A 375 23.74 -15.49 -24.55
CA LEU A 375 22.57 -15.57 -23.66
C LEU A 375 21.80 -16.87 -23.90
N LEU A 376 21.77 -17.32 -25.14
CA LEU A 376 21.21 -18.61 -25.55
C LEU A 376 21.99 -19.78 -24.95
N ASP A 377 23.31 -19.68 -24.89
CA ASP A 377 24.17 -20.71 -24.30
C ASP A 377 24.10 -20.72 -22.77
N ALA A 378 24.04 -19.54 -22.12
CA ALA A 378 23.80 -19.45 -20.69
C ALA A 378 22.42 -20.00 -20.30
N PHE A 379 21.38 -19.74 -21.10
CA PHE A 379 20.04 -20.26 -20.87
C PHE A 379 19.97 -21.78 -21.08
N ARG A 380 20.66 -22.33 -22.08
CA ARG A 380 20.81 -23.78 -22.29
C ARG A 380 21.56 -24.44 -21.14
N ALA A 381 22.63 -23.81 -20.64
CA ALA A 381 23.37 -24.32 -19.49
C ALA A 381 22.51 -24.33 -18.21
N ALA A 382 21.73 -23.27 -17.98
CA ALA A 382 20.78 -23.19 -16.86
C ALA A 382 19.64 -24.21 -16.98
N LEU A 383 19.10 -24.44 -18.20
CA LEU A 383 18.11 -25.49 -18.46
C LEU A 383 18.68 -26.88 -18.20
N LYS A 384 19.91 -27.14 -18.65
CA LYS A 384 20.60 -28.41 -18.42
C LYS A 384 20.89 -28.66 -16.94
N ALA A 385 21.22 -27.60 -16.18
CA ALA A 385 21.40 -27.67 -14.72
C ALA A 385 20.06 -27.85 -13.98
N ALA A 386 18.98 -27.30 -14.52
CA ALA A 386 17.63 -27.43 -13.96
C ALA A 386 16.95 -28.76 -14.36
N GLU A 387 17.47 -29.48 -15.34
CA GLU A 387 16.87 -30.71 -15.89
C GLU A 387 16.72 -31.81 -14.82
N GLY A 388 17.76 -32.06 -14.03
CA GLY A 388 17.74 -33.04 -12.94
C GLY A 388 16.69 -32.77 -11.84
N PRO A 389 16.62 -31.55 -11.26
CA PRO A 389 15.57 -31.23 -10.31
C PRO A 389 14.17 -31.17 -10.95
N LEU A 390 14.05 -30.88 -12.25
CA LEU A 390 12.77 -30.89 -12.97
C LEU A 390 12.27 -32.33 -13.21
N THR A 391 13.15 -33.26 -13.56
CA THR A 391 12.81 -34.68 -13.72
C THR A 391 12.42 -35.29 -12.38
N ALA A 392 13.16 -34.98 -11.30
CA ALA A 392 12.78 -35.44 -9.95
C ALA A 392 11.40 -34.92 -9.52
N LEU A 393 11.02 -33.70 -9.93
CA LEU A 393 9.70 -33.12 -9.66
C LEU A 393 8.62 -33.75 -10.55
N LYS A 394 8.95 -34.09 -11.81
CA LYS A 394 8.06 -34.78 -12.74
C LYS A 394 7.78 -36.22 -12.27
N ASP A 395 8.79 -36.91 -11.75
CA ASP A 395 8.66 -38.24 -11.18
C ASP A 395 7.81 -38.20 -9.90
N GLN A 396 8.00 -37.19 -9.05
CA GLN A 396 7.13 -36.95 -7.88
C GLN A 396 5.69 -36.58 -8.25
N ILE A 397 5.46 -35.85 -9.35
CA ILE A 397 4.12 -35.53 -9.83
C ILE A 397 3.45 -36.78 -10.41
N ASN A 398 4.21 -37.64 -11.11
CA ASN A 398 3.71 -38.88 -11.68
C ASN A 398 3.44 -39.96 -10.62
N GLU A 399 4.15 -39.95 -9.48
CA GLU A 399 3.81 -40.79 -8.32
C GLU A 399 2.52 -40.36 -7.60
N ILE A 400 2.09 -39.10 -7.77
CA ILE A 400 0.92 -38.52 -7.10
C ILE A 400 -0.34 -38.57 -7.97
N LEU A 401 -0.22 -38.71 -9.29
CA LEU A 401 -1.37 -38.83 -10.19
C LEU A 401 -1.76 -40.31 -10.40
N PRO A 402 -3.00 -40.74 -10.07
CA PRO A 402 -3.51 -42.04 -10.52
C PRO A 402 -3.68 -42.07 -12.05
N ASP A 403 -3.48 -43.24 -12.65
CA ASP A 403 -3.36 -43.51 -14.10
C ASP A 403 -4.53 -43.04 -14.98
N ASP A 404 -5.67 -42.64 -14.42
CA ASP A 404 -6.90 -42.33 -15.16
C ASP A 404 -6.93 -41.00 -15.92
N LEU A 405 -5.83 -40.24 -15.96
CA LEU A 405 -5.78 -38.91 -16.62
C LEU A 405 -4.74 -38.77 -17.75
N GLN A 406 -4.05 -39.86 -18.13
CA GLN A 406 -3.00 -39.78 -19.15
C GLN A 406 -3.53 -39.68 -20.61
N ASP A 407 -4.81 -40.00 -20.87
CA ASP A 407 -5.35 -40.12 -22.25
C ASP A 407 -6.52 -39.20 -22.60
N LYS A 408 -6.65 -38.02 -21.98
CA LYS A 408 -7.58 -36.99 -22.49
C LYS A 408 -6.86 -35.92 -23.31
N PRO A 409 -7.07 -35.84 -24.64
CA PRO A 409 -6.55 -34.71 -25.41
C PRO A 409 -7.18 -33.41 -24.91
N LEU A 410 -6.32 -32.42 -24.67
CA LEU A 410 -6.71 -31.06 -24.31
C LEU A 410 -7.59 -30.48 -25.43
N VAL A 411 -8.88 -30.32 -25.14
CA VAL A 411 -9.80 -29.54 -25.98
C VAL A 411 -9.26 -28.09 -26.04
N PRO A 412 -8.99 -27.53 -27.23
CA PRO A 412 -8.59 -26.14 -27.33
C PRO A 412 -9.76 -25.24 -26.90
N VAL A 413 -9.56 -24.48 -25.84
CA VAL A 413 -10.47 -23.42 -25.41
C VAL A 413 -10.43 -22.31 -26.46
N GLU A 414 -11.49 -22.22 -27.27
CA GLU A 414 -11.69 -21.11 -28.20
C GLU A 414 -11.66 -19.77 -27.43
N ALA A 415 -10.85 -18.84 -27.91
CA ALA A 415 -10.75 -17.49 -27.37
C ALA A 415 -12.09 -16.74 -27.57
N PRO A 416 -12.56 -15.95 -26.59
CA PRO A 416 -13.78 -15.18 -26.73
C PRO A 416 -13.62 -14.10 -27.82
N LYS A 417 -14.52 -14.14 -28.82
CA LYS A 417 -14.67 -13.09 -29.84
C LYS A 417 -15.02 -11.76 -29.15
N VAL A 418 -14.16 -10.76 -29.34
CA VAL A 418 -14.43 -9.37 -28.99
C VAL A 418 -15.31 -8.78 -30.08
N GLU A 419 -16.59 -8.59 -29.78
CA GLU A 419 -17.51 -7.81 -30.63
C GLU A 419 -17.15 -6.32 -30.55
N VAL A 420 -16.82 -5.76 -31.70
CA VAL A 420 -16.59 -4.32 -31.89
C VAL A 420 -17.94 -3.62 -32.00
N PRO A 421 -18.25 -2.59 -31.20
CA PRO A 421 -19.50 -1.85 -31.34
C PRO A 421 -19.45 -0.95 -32.58
N THR A 422 -20.25 -1.28 -33.59
CA THR A 422 -20.54 -0.42 -34.74
C THR A 422 -21.29 0.83 -34.29
N LYS A 423 -20.75 2.00 -34.66
CA LYS A 423 -21.38 3.31 -34.50
C LYS A 423 -22.77 3.33 -35.16
N GLY A 424 -23.78 3.69 -34.37
CA GLY A 424 -25.08 4.12 -34.87
C GLY A 424 -24.96 5.47 -35.59
N GLY A 425 -25.24 5.47 -36.89
CA GLY A 425 -25.50 6.68 -37.68
C GLY A 425 -27.00 6.93 -37.71
N GLY A 426 -27.46 7.91 -36.92
CA GLY A 426 -28.81 8.42 -36.94
C GLY A 426 -29.12 9.14 -38.26
N GLY A 427 -30.32 8.90 -38.78
CA GLY A 427 -30.83 9.51 -40.00
C GLY A 427 -31.07 11.01 -39.87
N GLY A 428 -30.69 11.74 -40.92
CA GLY A 428 -31.17 13.08 -41.22
C GLY A 428 -32.01 13.03 -42.50
N LYS A 429 -33.33 13.19 -42.36
CA LYS A 429 -34.24 13.54 -43.45
C LYS A 429 -33.95 14.98 -43.88
N GLY A 430 -33.77 15.19 -45.18
CA GLY A 430 -33.82 16.50 -45.83
C GLY A 430 -34.17 16.28 -47.29
N GLY A 431 -35.44 16.49 -47.64
CA GLY A 431 -35.94 16.37 -49.00
C GLY A 431 -35.75 17.65 -49.81
N GLY A 432 -35.89 17.51 -51.13
CA GLY A 432 -36.24 18.59 -52.04
C GLY A 432 -35.31 18.73 -53.25
N GLY A 433 -35.80 18.34 -54.43
CA GLY A 433 -35.51 19.06 -55.67
C GLY A 433 -35.11 18.25 -56.91
N ALA A 434 -36.04 18.22 -57.87
CA ALA A 434 -35.84 18.21 -59.34
C ALA A 434 -35.60 16.89 -60.11
N ALA A 435 -36.67 16.44 -60.79
CA ALA A 435 -36.69 15.99 -62.19
C ALA A 435 -38.15 16.17 -62.67
N ALA A 436 -38.47 17.10 -63.57
CA ALA A 436 -38.33 16.98 -65.03
C ALA A 436 -39.13 15.80 -65.62
N ALA A 437 -40.42 16.05 -65.89
CA ALA A 437 -41.22 15.61 -67.04
C ALA A 437 -42.70 15.93 -66.76
#